data_AF-A0A520FUY7-F1
#
_entry.id   AF-A0A520FUY7-F1
#
_cell.length_a   1.000
_cell.length_b   1.000
_cell.length_c   1.000
_cell.angle_alpha   90.00
_cell.angle_beta   90.00
_cell.angle_gamma   90.00
#
_symmetry.space_group_name_H-M   'P 1'
#
loop_
_entity.id
_entity.type
_entity.pdbx_description
1 polymer ?
#
loop_
_entity_poly.entity_id
_entity_poly.type
_entity_poly.pdbx_seq_one_letter_code
_entity_poly.pdbx_strand_id
1 'polypeptide(L)' 'MSTPEPTFKTADLAAWNKAAAKSAPGGDVAALNWLTPDGITVKPLYTAADLQGLKYTDTLPGFEPYLRGPQATM' A
#
# COMPACT_ATOMS: atom_id res chain seq x y z
N MET A 1 16.17 21.21 1.22
CA MET A 1 14.77 20.81 1.48
C MET A 1 14.73 20.26 2.89
N SER A 2 14.19 21.01 3.84
CA SER A 2 14.17 20.64 5.26
C SER A 2 13.19 19.49 5.46
N THR A 3 13.66 18.34 5.95
CA THR A 3 12.78 17.27 6.41
C THR A 3 12.11 17.76 7.70
N PRO A 4 10.77 17.83 7.79
CA PRO A 4 10.12 18.22 9.03
C PRO A 4 10.36 17.14 10.09
N GLU A 5 10.72 17.55 11.31
CA GLU A 5 10.86 16.66 12.45
C GLU A 5 9.52 15.98 12.77
N PRO A 6 9.52 14.67 13.07
CA PRO A 6 8.29 13.98 13.43
C PRO A 6 7.77 14.52 14.76
N THR A 7 6.59 15.12 14.75
CA THR A 7 5.90 15.68 15.93
C THR A 7 5.31 14.57 16.83
N PHE A 8 5.45 13.30 16.45
CA PHE A 8 4.87 12.15 17.13
C PHE A 8 5.75 10.90 16.97
N LYS A 9 5.53 9.90 17.83
CA LYS A 9 6.22 8.60 17.73
C LYS A 9 5.87 7.90 16.41
N THR A 10 6.90 7.59 15.63
CA THR A 10 6.77 6.79 14.42
C THR A 10 6.51 5.33 14.79
N ALA A 11 5.47 4.71 14.22
CA ALA A 11 5.21 3.29 14.35
C ALA A 11 5.84 2.53 13.17
N ASP A 12 6.29 1.30 13.42
CA ASP A 12 6.80 0.39 12.40
C ASP A 12 5.79 -0.72 12.09
N LEU A 13 6.13 -1.57 11.11
CA LEU A 13 5.27 -2.70 10.72
C LEU A 13 5.05 -3.70 11.85
N ALA A 14 6.01 -3.87 12.76
CA ALA A 14 5.87 -4.78 13.89
C ALA A 14 4.83 -4.26 14.91
N ALA A 15 4.90 -2.97 15.23
CA ALA A 15 3.92 -2.30 16.08
C ALA A 15 2.52 -2.38 15.47
N TRP A 16 2.40 -2.17 14.16
CA TRP A 16 1.14 -2.33 13.45
C TRP A 16 0.62 -3.77 13.52
N ASN A 17 1.44 -4.78 13.20
CA ASN A 17 1.03 -6.19 13.25
C ASN A 17 0.51 -6.59 14.63
N LYS A 18 1.20 -6.18 15.69
CA LYS A 18 0.78 -6.44 17.08
C LYS A 18 -0.54 -5.76 17.42
N ALA A 19 -0.77 -4.55 16.94
CA ALA A 19 -2.03 -3.84 17.15
C ALA A 19 -3.17 -4.52 16.36
N ALA A 20 -2.95 -4.84 15.09
CA ALA A 20 -3.91 -5.49 14.21
C ALA A 20 -4.32 -6.87 14.71
N ALA A 21 -3.38 -7.66 15.25
CA ALA A 21 -3.66 -8.98 15.82
C ALA A 21 -4.71 -8.94 16.94
N LYS A 22 -4.86 -7.83 17.68
CA LYS A 22 -5.91 -7.72 18.71
C LYS A 22 -7.32 -7.68 18.15
N SER A 23 -7.47 -7.23 16.90
CA SER A 23 -8.76 -7.11 16.21
C SER A 23 -8.95 -8.23 15.18
N ALA A 24 -7.89 -8.96 14.85
CA ALA A 24 -7.93 -10.03 13.87
C ALA A 24 -8.58 -11.30 14.43
N PRO A 25 -9.35 -12.05 13.63
CA PRO A 25 -9.90 -13.34 14.04
C PRO A 25 -8.79 -14.28 14.54
N GLY A 26 -8.91 -14.74 15.79
CA GLY A 26 -7.92 -15.64 16.39
C GLY A 26 -6.51 -15.07 16.54
N GLY A 27 -6.32 -13.76 16.39
CA GLY A 27 -5.00 -13.14 16.41
C GLY A 27 -4.22 -13.22 15.09
N ASP A 28 -4.78 -13.84 14.05
CA ASP A 28 -4.12 -14.00 12.76
C ASP A 28 -4.45 -12.85 11.82
N VAL A 29 -3.49 -11.94 11.62
CA VAL A 29 -3.64 -10.80 10.71
C VAL A 29 -3.86 -11.26 9.26
N ALA A 30 -3.38 -12.44 8.85
CA ALA A 30 -3.62 -12.96 7.52
C ALA A 30 -5.10 -13.33 7.30
N ALA A 31 -5.85 -13.62 8.36
CA ALA A 31 -7.29 -13.85 8.27
C ALA A 31 -8.09 -12.57 7.91
N LEU A 32 -7.45 -11.40 7.94
CA LEU A 32 -8.03 -10.15 7.44
C LEU A 32 -7.87 -9.97 5.93
N ASN A 33 -7.13 -10.86 5.26
CA ASN A 33 -7.01 -10.82 3.81
C ASN A 33 -8.37 -11.06 3.15
N TRP A 34 -8.67 -10.27 2.12
CA TRP A 34 -9.86 -10.48 1.31
C TRP A 34 -9.49 -11.17 0.00
N LEU A 35 -9.99 -12.39 -0.20
CA LEU A 35 -9.96 -13.04 -1.52
C LEU A 35 -11.10 -12.50 -2.38
N THR A 36 -10.74 -11.70 -3.38
CA THR A 36 -11.70 -11.15 -4.34
C THR A 36 -12.24 -12.25 -5.26
N PRO A 37 -13.43 -12.07 -5.86
CA PRO A 37 -13.97 -13.00 -6.85
C PRO A 37 -13.04 -13.25 -8.05
N ASP A 38 -12.18 -12.29 -8.38
CA ASP A 38 -11.18 -12.39 -9.46
C ASP A 38 -9.93 -13.20 -9.05
N GLY A 39 -9.90 -13.77 -7.84
CA GLY A 39 -8.80 -14.59 -7.34
C GLY A 39 -7.61 -13.79 -6.79
N ILE A 40 -7.74 -12.46 -6.67
CA ILE A 40 -6.69 -11.60 -6.12
C ILE A 40 -6.87 -11.49 -4.60
N THR A 41 -5.80 -11.75 -3.84
CA THR A 41 -5.78 -11.51 -2.39
C THR A 41 -5.41 -10.06 -2.10
N VAL A 42 -6.34 -9.33 -1.48
CA VAL A 42 -6.13 -7.96 -1.01
C VAL A 42 -5.69 -8.01 0.45
N LYS A 43 -4.48 -7.50 0.73
CA LYS A 43 -3.94 -7.40 2.08
C LYS A 43 -4.65 -6.30 2.88
N PRO A 44 -4.75 -6.43 4.21
CA PRO A 44 -5.33 -5.40 5.08
C PRO A 44 -4.48 -4.12 5.19
N LEU A 45 -3.20 -4.18 4.79
CA LEU A 45 -2.29 -3.03 4.73
C LEU A 45 -1.31 -3.19 3.56
N TYR A 46 -1.10 -2.07 2.85
CA TYR A 46 -0.01 -1.87 1.91
C TYR A 46 0.79 -0.64 2.34
N THR A 47 2.08 -0.64 2.02
CA THR A 47 3.05 0.39 2.38
C THR A 47 3.87 0.79 1.16
N ALA A 48 4.72 1.81 1.31
CA ALA A 48 5.67 2.19 0.27
C ALA A 48 6.60 1.03 -0.14
N ALA A 49 6.87 0.06 0.76
CA ALA A 49 7.66 -1.12 0.43
C ALA A 49 6.98 -1.99 -0.65
N ASP A 50 5.65 -2.01 -0.69
CA ASP A 50 4.89 -2.79 -1.67
C ASP A 50 4.94 -2.22 -3.09
N LEU A 51 5.42 -0.98 -3.23
CA LEU A 51 5.65 -0.35 -4.54
C LEU A 51 7.07 -0.61 -5.07
N GLN A 52 7.98 -1.13 -4.23
CA GLN A 52 9.37 -1.33 -4.62
C GLN A 52 9.49 -2.40 -5.69
N GLY A 53 10.22 -2.08 -6.77
CA GLY A 53 10.42 -3.00 -7.90
C GLY A 53 9.27 -3.02 -8.91
N LEU A 54 8.14 -2.36 -8.65
CA LEU A 54 7.10 -2.17 -9.65
C LEU A 54 7.60 -1.20 -10.74
N LYS A 55 7.43 -1.58 -12.00
CA LYS A 55 7.75 -0.74 -13.15
C LYS A 55 6.64 0.29 -13.36
N TYR A 56 7.00 1.45 -13.91
CA TYR A 56 6.05 2.46 -14.39
C TYR A 56 5.10 3.04 -13.32
N THR A 57 5.50 3.05 -12.05
CA THR A 57 4.70 3.64 -10.94
C THR A 57 4.65 5.17 -10.99
N ASP A 58 5.64 5.79 -11.64
CA ASP A 58 5.81 7.25 -11.72
C ASP A 58 5.74 7.77 -13.17
N THR A 59 4.71 7.37 -13.92
CA THR A 59 4.46 7.84 -15.30
C THR A 59 3.49 9.02 -15.33
N LEU A 60 3.48 9.77 -16.44
CA LEU A 60 2.55 10.88 -16.69
C LEU A 60 1.40 10.46 -17.63
N PRO A 61 0.17 11.00 -17.46
CA PRO A 61 -0.92 10.76 -18.41
C PRO A 61 -0.60 11.38 -19.78
N GLY A 62 -1.09 10.79 -20.87
CA GLY A 62 -0.81 11.25 -22.23
C GLY A 62 0.50 10.75 -22.85
N PHE A 63 1.27 9.94 -22.12
CA PHE A 63 2.55 9.40 -22.57
C PHE A 63 2.63 7.88 -22.31
N GLU A 64 3.38 7.15 -23.14
CA GLU A 64 3.61 5.70 -22.98
C GLU A 64 4.16 5.37 -21.58
N PRO A 65 3.72 4.25 -20.96
CA PRO A 65 2.82 3.20 -21.43
C PRO A 65 1.32 3.51 -21.18
N TYR A 66 0.95 4.78 -21.01
CA TYR A 66 -0.43 5.25 -20.82
C TYR A 66 -1.15 4.66 -19.60
N LEU A 67 -0.41 4.22 -18.57
CA LEU A 67 -0.98 3.65 -17.35
C LEU A 67 -1.92 4.64 -16.62
N ARG A 68 -1.68 5.95 -16.76
CA ARG A 68 -2.51 7.03 -16.20
C ARG A 68 -3.51 7.63 -17.19
N GLY A 69 -3.69 7.03 -18.37
CA GLY A 69 -4.63 7.48 -19.40
C GLY A 69 -3.96 8.03 -20.67
N PRO A 70 -4.69 8.06 -21.81
CA PRO A 70 -4.13 8.43 -23.11
C PRO A 70 -4.09 9.94 -23.40
N GLN A 71 -4.81 10.76 -22.64
CA GLN A 71 -4.83 12.22 -22.79
C GLN A 71 -3.98 12.88 -21.70
N ALA A 72 -3.24 13.94 -22.01
CA ALA A 72 -2.37 14.63 -21.05
C ALA A 72 -3.13 15.28 -19.88
N THR A 73 -4.42 15.60 -20.06
CA THR A 73 -5.28 16.23 -19.05
C THR A 73 -6.37 15.32 -18.50
N MET A 74 -6.44 14.08 -18.99
CA MET A 74 -7.63 13.19 -19.00
C MET A 74 -8.70 13.62 -19.99
#